data_AF-A0A1G0FL25-F1
#
_entry.id   AF-A0A1G0FL25-F1
#
_cell.length_a   1.000
_cell.length_b   1.000
_cell.length_c   1.000
_cell.angle_alpha   90.00
_cell.angle_beta   90.00
_cell.angle_gamma   90.00
#
_symmetry.space_group_name_H-M   'P 1'
#
loop_
_entity.id
_entity.type
_entity.pdbx_description
1 polymer ?
#
loop_
_entity_poly.entity_id
_entity_poly.type
_entity_poly.pdbx_seq_one_letter_code
_entity_poly.pdbx_strand_id
1 'polypeptide(L)'
;MGFIPDEEIYRIDLGDGEWVEVRRHLTTGDRKIANSQAMVIRSKAPIGKEPQDAELTFDSALWGLTILKRMIVRWSDPKQVTDKNIERMPPEIGDRILAEIDRLNPGRSEEEKGGSTVSSSSPSDAPAEGIPAGPGLES
;
A
#
# COMPACT_ATOMS: atom_id res chain seq x y z
N MET A 1 -23.15 3.19 -3.27
CA MET A 1 -22.56 3.29 -1.92
C MET A 1 -22.68 1.91 -1.28
N GLY A 2 -21.56 1.26 -0.97
CA GLY A 2 -21.58 -0.01 -0.24
C GLY A 2 -21.91 0.25 1.22
N PHE A 3 -22.80 -0.55 1.80
CA PHE A 3 -23.05 -0.55 3.24
C PHE A 3 -21.79 -1.07 3.94
N ILE A 4 -21.21 -0.27 4.84
CA ILE A 4 -20.13 -0.70 5.73
C ILE A 4 -20.82 -1.07 7.05
N PRO A 5 -20.72 -2.33 7.52
CA PRO A 5 -21.31 -2.70 8.79
C PRO A 5 -20.63 -1.93 9.94
N ASP A 6 -21.41 -1.50 10.93
CA ASP A 6 -20.91 -0.70 12.06
C ASP A 6 -19.78 -1.41 12.85
N GLU A 7 -19.70 -2.74 12.78
CA GLU A 7 -18.62 -3.55 13.38
C GLU A 7 -17.23 -3.29 12.76
N GLU A 8 -17.18 -2.64 11.59
CA GLU A 8 -15.95 -2.26 10.89
C GLU A 8 -15.51 -0.81 11.17
N ILE A 9 -16.18 -0.08 12.06
CA ILE A 9 -15.87 1.31 12.37
C ILE A 9 -15.21 1.41 13.76
N TYR A 10 -14.12 2.18 13.85
CA TYR A 10 -13.41 2.49 15.08
C TYR A 10 -13.45 4.00 15.33
N ARG A 11 -13.81 4.40 16.54
CA ARG A 11 -13.84 5.80 16.95
C ARG A 11 -12.54 6.19 17.66
N ILE A 12 -11.93 7.27 17.21
CA ILE A 12 -10.75 7.91 17.76
C ILE A 12 -11.20 9.22 18.41
N ASP A 13 -11.00 9.36 19.72
CA ASP A 13 -11.27 10.63 20.42
C ASP A 13 -10.05 11.56 20.28
N LEU A 14 -10.29 12.78 19.78
CA LEU A 14 -9.27 13.79 19.52
C LEU A 14 -9.03 14.70 20.73
N GLY A 15 -9.96 14.73 21.69
CA GLY A 15 -9.94 15.64 22.83
C GLY A 15 -11.05 16.68 22.72
N ASP A 16 -11.38 17.36 23.82
CA ASP A 16 -12.38 18.46 23.84
C ASP A 16 -13.78 18.08 23.32
N GLY A 17 -14.13 16.80 23.40
CA GLY A 17 -15.39 16.26 22.87
C GLY A 17 -15.38 15.98 21.36
N GLU A 18 -14.26 16.24 20.69
CA GLU A 18 -14.06 15.94 19.26
C GLU A 18 -13.66 14.47 19.04
N TRP A 19 -14.14 13.91 17.94
CA TRP A 19 -13.90 12.52 17.57
C TRP A 19 -13.93 12.32 16.06
N VAL A 20 -13.27 11.25 15.62
CA VAL A 20 -13.25 10.78 14.23
C VAL A 20 -13.58 9.29 14.22
N GLU A 21 -14.47 8.88 13.33
CA GLU A 21 -14.78 7.48 13.03
C GLU A 21 -14.01 7.06 11.78
N VAL A 22 -13.15 6.05 11.93
CA VAL A 22 -12.37 5.46 10.84
C VAL A 22 -12.80 4.03 10.58
N ARG A 23 -12.55 3.52 9.37
CA ARG A 23 -12.61 2.08 9.09
C ARG A 23 -11.53 1.36 9.89
N ARG A 24 -11.86 0.21 10.46
CA ARG A 24 -10.96 -0.60 11.29
C ARG A 24 -9.85 -1.24 10.45
N HIS A 25 -10.18 -1.67 9.24
CA HIS A 25 -9.28 -2.43 8.37
C HIS A 25 -8.89 -1.65 7.13
N LEU A 26 -7.58 -1.50 6.94
CA LEU A 26 -6.99 -0.94 5.73
C LEU A 26 -6.78 -2.07 4.71
N THR A 27 -7.54 -2.05 3.61
CA THR A 27 -7.47 -3.13 2.63
C THR A 27 -6.22 -3.03 1.75
N THR A 28 -5.86 -4.14 1.09
CA THR A 28 -4.78 -4.14 0.10
C THR A 28 -5.06 -3.19 -1.06
N GLY A 29 -6.33 -3.04 -1.45
CA GLY A 29 -6.75 -2.10 -2.50
C GLY A 29 -6.48 -0.65 -2.10
N ASP A 30 -6.77 -0.29 -0.85
CA ASP A 30 -6.52 1.06 -0.32
C ASP A 30 -5.02 1.39 -0.33
N ARG A 31 -4.18 0.44 0.12
CA ARG A 31 -2.72 0.60 0.10
C ARG A 31 -2.17 0.76 -1.32
N LYS A 32 -2.67 -0.03 -2.29
CA LYS A 32 -2.27 0.10 -3.70
C LYS A 32 -2.63 1.48 -4.28
N ILE A 33 -3.84 1.97 -3.98
CA ILE A 33 -4.29 3.28 -4.44
C ILE A 33 -3.42 4.38 -3.83
N ALA A 34 -3.18 4.34 -2.51
CA ALA A 34 -2.30 5.28 -1.83
C ALA A 34 -0.88 5.28 -2.40
N ASN A 35 -0.30 4.09 -2.63
CA ASN A 35 1.01 3.98 -3.26
C ASN A 35 1.04 4.57 -4.68
N SER A 36 0.01 4.32 -5.49
CA SER A 36 -0.05 4.85 -6.85
C SER A 36 -0.19 6.37 -6.89
N GLN A 37 -0.94 6.96 -5.96
CA GLN A 37 -1.13 8.41 -5.88
C GLN A 37 0.05 9.15 -5.26
N ALA A 38 0.81 8.47 -4.39
CA ALA A 38 2.01 8.99 -3.77
C ALA A 38 3.22 9.03 -4.74
N MET A 39 3.14 8.35 -5.89
CA MET A 39 4.19 8.41 -6.90
C MET A 39 4.06 9.68 -7.73
N VAL A 40 5.00 10.60 -7.54
CA VAL A 40 5.03 11.89 -8.23
C VAL A 40 6.26 11.95 -9.13
N ILE A 41 6.05 12.31 -10.39
CA ILE A 41 7.14 12.58 -11.32
C ILE A 41 7.66 13.99 -11.04
N ARG A 42 8.90 14.09 -10.56
CA ARG A 42 9.60 15.37 -10.42
C ARG A 42 10.57 15.50 -11.58
N SER A 43 10.30 16.46 -12.46
CA SER A 43 11.26 16.88 -13.47
C SER A 43 12.14 17.99 -12.89
N LYS A 44 13.46 17.84 -13.02
CA LYS A 44 14.42 18.92 -12.73
C LYS A 44 14.60 19.89 -13.90
N ALA A 45 13.87 19.70 -15.00
CA ALA A 45 14.02 20.55 -16.17
C ALA A 45 13.50 21.97 -15.90
N PRO A 46 14.27 23.02 -16.27
CA PRO A 46 13.77 24.38 -16.26
C PRO A 46 12.56 24.51 -17.18
N ILE A 47 11.60 25.36 -16.78
CA ILE A 47 10.35 25.63 -17.51
C ILE A 47 10.68 25.92 -18.99
N GLY A 48 10.14 25.09 -19.89
CA GLY A 48 10.32 25.26 -21.35
C GLY A 48 11.35 24.35 -22.02
N LYS A 49 11.99 23.42 -21.30
CA LYS A 49 12.82 22.35 -21.91
C LYS A 49 12.20 20.98 -21.71
N GLU A 50 12.42 20.11 -22.68
CA GLU A 50 11.99 18.71 -22.63
C GLU A 50 12.63 18.02 -21.42
N PRO A 51 11.85 17.34 -20.56
CA PRO A 51 12.37 16.71 -19.35
C PRO A 51 13.23 15.51 -19.72
N GLN A 52 14.55 15.69 -19.77
CA GLN A 52 15.51 14.61 -20.04
C GLN A 52 15.70 13.68 -18.83
N ASP A 53 15.46 14.18 -17.61
CA ASP A 53 15.62 13.44 -16.36
C ASP A 53 14.38 13.59 -15.47
N ALA A 54 13.36 12.79 -15.76
CA ALA A 54 12.18 12.66 -14.91
C ALA A 54 12.46 11.61 -13.82
N GLU A 55 12.52 12.04 -12.56
CA GLU A 55 12.73 11.16 -11.42
C GLU A 55 11.37 10.81 -10.78
N LEU A 56 11.09 9.52 -10.61
CA LEU A 56 9.92 9.07 -9.87
C LEU A 56 10.23 9.16 -8.38
N THR A 57 9.51 10.01 -7.66
CA THR A 57 9.69 10.23 -6.23
C THR A 57 8.44 9.83 -5.46
N PHE A 58 8.63 9.31 -4.25
CA PHE A 58 7.53 8.97 -3.35
C PHE A 58 7.23 10.14 -2.42
N ASP A 59 5.99 10.61 -2.42
CA ASP A 59 5.51 11.67 -1.56
C ASP A 59 4.69 11.08 -0.39
N SER A 60 5.29 11.06 0.79
CA SER A 60 4.67 10.50 1.99
C SER A 60 3.46 11.31 2.47
N ALA A 61 3.41 12.62 2.19
CA ALA A 61 2.28 13.46 2.59
C ALA A 61 1.05 13.14 1.73
N LEU A 62 1.24 12.99 0.42
CA LEU A 62 0.17 12.52 -0.47
C LEU A 62 -0.30 11.12 -0.10
N TRP A 63 0.63 10.22 0.26
CA TRP A 63 0.28 8.89 0.74
C TRP A 63 -0.64 8.95 1.97
N GLY A 64 -0.23 9.69 3.01
CA GLY A 64 -1.00 9.84 4.24
C GLY A 64 -2.38 10.46 4.00
N LEU A 65 -2.44 11.51 3.17
CA LEU A 65 -3.69 12.15 2.79
C LEU A 65 -4.65 11.17 2.09
N THR A 66 -4.15 10.36 1.16
CA THR A 66 -4.97 9.35 0.48
C THR A 66 -5.50 8.31 1.46
N ILE A 67 -4.70 7.89 2.44
CA ILE A 67 -5.17 6.98 3.49
C ILE A 67 -6.28 7.62 4.31
N LEU A 68 -6.11 8.86 4.76
CA LEU A 68 -7.13 9.59 5.53
C LEU A 68 -8.45 9.71 4.75
N LYS A 69 -8.40 10.10 3.47
CA LYS A 69 -9.58 10.21 2.60
C LYS A 69 -10.36 8.90 2.45
N ARG A 70 -9.69 7.76 2.54
CA ARG A 70 -10.32 6.43 2.38
C ARG A 70 -10.77 5.81 3.69
N MET A 71 -10.13 6.18 4.80
CA MET A 71 -10.36 5.58 6.11
C MET A 71 -11.35 6.38 6.95
N ILE A 72 -11.40 7.71 6.84
CA ILE A 72 -12.35 8.53 7.61
C ILE A 72 -13.76 8.34 7.04
N VAL A 73 -14.69 7.93 7.91
CA VAL A 73 -16.11 7.77 7.59
C VAL A 73 -16.91 8.97 8.06
N ARG A 74 -16.64 9.42 9.29
CA ARG A 74 -17.36 10.51 9.96
C ARG A 74 -16.46 11.20 10.98
N TRP A 75 -16.82 12.40 11.39
CA TRP A 75 -16.23 13.10 12.52
C TRP A 75 -17.26 13.95 13.26
N SER A 76 -16.88 14.48 14.43
CA SER A 76 -17.69 15.37 15.25
C SER A 76 -17.85 16.77 14.66
N ASP A 77 -16.93 17.23 13.81
CA ASP A 77 -17.00 18.56 13.18
C ASP A 77 -18.30 18.66 12.34
N PRO A 78 -19.09 19.74 12.47
CA PRO A 78 -20.31 19.93 11.68
C PRO A 78 -20.06 19.99 10.17
N LYS A 79 -18.81 20.19 9.72
CA LYS A 79 -18.43 20.10 8.32
C LYS A 79 -18.58 18.67 7.83
N GLN A 80 -18.99 18.50 6.57
CA GLN A 80 -19.03 17.17 5.97
C GLN A 80 -17.61 16.60 5.78
N VAL A 81 -17.46 15.28 5.93
CA VAL A 81 -16.24 14.58 5.53
C VAL A 81 -16.10 14.67 4.01
N THR A 82 -15.25 15.58 3.56
CA THR A 82 -14.96 15.80 2.15
C THR A 82 -13.45 15.94 1.97
N ASP A 83 -12.95 15.58 0.80
CA ASP A 83 -11.52 15.71 0.45
C ASP A 83 -10.94 17.07 0.84
N LYS A 84 -11.66 18.15 0.52
CA LYS A 84 -11.24 19.52 0.82
C LYS A 84 -11.14 19.81 2.31
N ASN A 85 -12.00 19.21 3.13
CA ASN A 85 -11.95 19.40 4.58
C ASN A 85 -10.85 18.55 5.21
N ILE A 86 -10.59 17.35 4.68
CA ILE A 86 -9.47 16.50 5.10
C ILE A 86 -8.14 17.17 4.76
N GLU A 87 -8.01 17.78 3.58
CA GLU A 87 -6.82 18.55 3.16
C GLU A 87 -6.54 19.80 4.02
N ARG A 88 -7.58 20.33 4.67
CA ARG A 88 -7.49 21.52 5.54
C ARG A 88 -7.37 21.16 7.03
N MET A 89 -7.36 19.87 7.34
CA MET A 89 -7.18 19.39 8.69
C MET A 89 -5.82 19.83 9.22
N PRO A 90 -5.71 20.25 10.49
CA PRO A 90 -4.42 20.51 11.11
C PRO A 90 -3.52 19.26 11.00
N PRO A 91 -2.24 19.41 10.61
CA PRO A 91 -1.35 18.27 10.39
C PRO A 91 -1.21 17.41 11.65
N GLU A 92 -1.26 18.01 12.85
CA GLU A 92 -1.16 17.30 14.12
C GLU A 92 -2.34 16.33 14.35
N ILE A 93 -3.54 16.73 13.92
CA ILE A 93 -4.74 15.87 13.97
C ILE A 93 -4.60 14.75 12.93
N GLY A 94 -4.17 15.07 11.72
CA GLY A 94 -3.96 14.11 10.64
C GLY A 94 -2.94 13.03 11.01
N ASP A 95 -1.80 13.45 11.57
CA ASP A 95 -0.73 12.55 12.03
C ASP A 95 -1.20 11.63 13.15
N ARG A 96 -1.98 12.16 14.10
CA ARG A 96 -2.56 11.36 15.18
C ARG A 96 -3.55 10.31 14.66
N ILE A 97 -4.41 10.67 13.72
CA ILE A 97 -5.35 9.72 13.10
C ILE A 97 -4.59 8.66 12.31
N LEU A 98 -3.55 9.04 11.56
CA LEU A 98 -2.69 8.09 10.83
C LEU A 98 -1.98 7.11 11.77
N ALA A 99 -1.46 7.58 12.90
CA ALA A 99 -0.83 6.74 13.91
C ALA A 99 -1.81 5.70 14.48
N GLU A 100 -3.06 6.10 14.74
CA GLU A 100 -4.11 5.18 15.19
C GLU A 100 -4.50 4.18 14.10
N ILE A 101 -4.61 4.61 12.84
CA ILE A 101 -4.87 3.69 11.71
C ILE A 101 -3.75 2.65 11.59
N ASP A 102 -2.49 3.06 11.72
CA ASP A 102 -1.34 2.15 11.68
C ASP A 102 -1.36 1.16 12.85
N ARG A 103 -1.66 1.64 14.06
CA ARG A 103 -1.84 0.79 15.25
C ARG A 103 -2.94 -0.26 15.08
N LEU A 104 -4.03 0.08 14.39
CA LEU A 104 -5.11 -0.86 14.08
C LEU A 104 -4.75 -1.85 12.96
N ASN A 105 -3.76 -1.51 12.13
CA ASN A 105 -3.38 -2.26 10.94
C ASN A 105 -1.88 -2.55 10.93
N PRO A 106 -1.34 -3.22 11.98
CA PRO A 106 0.07 -3.56 12.03
C PRO A 106 0.40 -4.34 10.76
N GLY A 107 1.40 -3.86 10.02
CA GLY A 107 1.91 -4.62 8.88
C GLY A 107 2.28 -6.02 9.35
N ARG A 108 2.00 -7.05 8.53
CA ARG A 108 2.54 -8.40 8.79
C ARG A 108 4.04 -8.27 9.03
N SER A 109 4.49 -8.65 10.22
CA SER A 109 5.92 -8.72 10.54
C SER A 109 6.63 -9.61 9.53
N GLU A 110 7.88 -9.31 9.19
CA GLU A 110 8.65 -10.07 8.20
C GLU A 110 8.70 -11.58 8.50
N GLU A 111 8.55 -11.98 9.76
CA GLU A 111 8.45 -13.38 10.20
C GLU A 111 7.27 -14.14 9.57
N GLU A 112 6.16 -13.47 9.25
CA GLU A 112 5.00 -14.11 8.58
C GLU A 112 5.15 -14.19 7.06
N LYS A 113 6.11 -13.46 6.46
CA LYS A 113 6.38 -13.52 5.01
C LYS A 113 7.25 -14.72 4.61
N GLY A 114 7.91 -15.39 5.56
CA GLY A 114 8.78 -16.55 5.33
C GLY A 114 8.08 -17.91 5.22
N GLY A 115 6.78 -17.99 5.52
CA GLY A 115 6.05 -19.25 5.70
C GLY A 115 5.72 -20.08 4.45
N SER A 116 6.09 -19.63 3.25
CA SER A 116 5.89 -20.39 2.00
C SER A 116 7.20 -20.73 1.30
N THR A 117 8.20 -21.18 2.07
CA THR A 117 9.27 -21.99 1.49
C THR A 117 8.80 -23.43 1.51
N VAL A 118 7.91 -23.79 0.57
CA VAL A 118 7.76 -25.20 0.20
C VAL A 118 9.10 -25.59 -0.42
N SER A 119 9.91 -26.24 0.41
CA SER A 119 11.10 -26.97 -0.01
C SER A 119 10.63 -28.09 -0.94
N SER A 120 10.56 -27.79 -2.24
CA SER A 120 10.48 -28.83 -3.26
C SER A 120 11.90 -29.30 -3.52
N SER A 121 12.30 -30.31 -2.76
CA SER A 121 13.55 -31.06 -2.88
C SER A 121 13.95 -31.29 -4.34
N SER A 122 15.17 -30.90 -4.71
CA SER A 122 15.85 -31.44 -5.88
C SER A 122 16.06 -32.95 -5.69
N PRO A 123 15.62 -33.83 -6.61
CA PRO A 123 16.20 -35.16 -6.72
C PRO A 123 17.53 -35.03 -7.48
N SER A 124 18.62 -35.31 -6.78
CA SER A 124 19.96 -35.56 -7.32
C SER A 124 20.10 -37.05 -7.65
N ASP A 125 20.84 -37.35 -8.73
CA ASP A 125 21.52 -38.63 -9.08
C ASP A 125 20.65 -39.85 -9.49
N ALA A 126 20.56 -40.25 -10.79
CA ALA A 126 21.45 -41.09 -11.65
C ALA A 126 21.05 -42.60 -11.64
N PRO A 127 21.39 -43.51 -12.61
CA PRO A 127 22.19 -43.41 -13.85
C PRO A 127 21.63 -44.14 -15.13
N ALA A 128 22.31 -43.89 -16.28
CA ALA A 128 22.63 -44.75 -17.44
C ALA A 128 21.60 -45.70 -18.13
N GLU A 129 21.30 -45.42 -19.41
CA GLU A 129 21.16 -46.34 -20.57
C GLU A 129 20.86 -45.44 -21.79
N GLY A 130 21.44 -45.53 -22.98
CA GLY A 130 22.45 -46.35 -23.63
C GLY A 130 22.52 -45.79 -25.06
N ILE A 131 23.68 -45.29 -25.48
CA ILE A 131 23.90 -44.78 -26.84
C ILE A 131 24.25 -45.96 -27.74
N PRO A 132 23.49 -46.31 -28.78
CA PRO A 132 24.02 -47.08 -29.88
C PRO A 132 24.71 -46.14 -30.88
N ALA A 133 26.04 -46.22 -30.91
CA ALA A 133 26.87 -45.62 -31.94
C ALA A 133 27.04 -46.56 -33.15
N GLY A 134 26.63 -46.07 -34.33
CA GLY A 134 27.19 -46.41 -35.66
C GLY A 134 26.88 -47.80 -36.25
N PRO A 135 27.28 -48.09 -37.51
CA PRO A 135 28.10 -47.32 -38.46
C PRO A 135 27.39 -47.03 -39.81
N GLY A 136 27.86 -46.10 -40.65
CA GLY A 136 28.71 -46.40 -41.82
C GLY A 136 27.87 -46.44 -43.11
N LEU A 137 28.04 -45.50 -44.05
CA LEU A 137 28.94 -45.59 -45.23
C LEU A 137 28.20 -46.07 -46.49
N GLU A 138 28.35 -45.28 -47.57
CA GLU A 138 28.33 -45.67 -49.00
C GLU A 138 26.93 -45.94 -49.61
N SER A 139 26.52 -45.40 -50.76
CA SER A 139 27.09 -44.52 -51.81
C SER A 139 25.93 -43.82 -52.53
#